data_AF-A0A1G0E3M4-F1
#
_entry.id   AF-A0A1G0E3M4-F1
#
_cell.length_a   1.000
_cell.length_b   1.000
_cell.length_c   1.000
_cell.angle_alpha   90.00
_cell.angle_beta   90.00
_cell.angle_gamma   90.00
#
_symmetry.space_group_name_H-M   'P 1'
#
loop_
_entity.id
_entity.type
_entity.pdbx_description
1 polymer ?
#
loop_
_entity_poly.entity_id
_entity_poly.type
_entity_poly.pdbx_seq_one_letter_code
_entity_poly.pdbx_strand_id
1 'polypeptide(L)'
;MSWRQWPRYVSIAELKARGKKAALKLQKSGKKLHPVNVEGRIIANTFWGKAWCKNLEFYSDYENRLPRGRTYLRNGFVVDLKVVAGKIEALVWGSSMYNVEIAIKPLTKKKWRAIIAESSGKIDSLLELLQGKFSKNIMEIITHHESGLFPHPKEIKLSCSCPDSAYMCKHVAAVLYGVGARLDLEPETLFILRQVDYTQLIAAAGSVADLVLDVQSETALADADLSSLFGIDIEEMKQKPAKTKRKNAPKEVKNRLIL
;
A
#
# COMPACT_ATOMS: atom_id res chain seq x y z
N MET A 1 -41.12 -32.92 -5.89
CA MET A 1 -39.71 -33.33 -6.02
C MET A 1 -39.17 -32.81 -7.35
N SER A 2 -38.40 -31.71 -7.38
CA SER A 2 -37.79 -31.24 -8.65
C SER A 2 -36.35 -31.74 -8.74
N TRP A 3 -36.14 -32.66 -9.67
CA TRP A 3 -34.83 -33.19 -10.01
C TRP A 3 -33.92 -32.09 -10.59
N ARG A 4 -32.64 -32.20 -10.26
CA ARG A 4 -31.55 -31.23 -10.45
C ARG A 4 -31.46 -30.72 -11.90
N GLN A 5 -31.99 -29.54 -12.20
CA GLN A 5 -31.56 -28.78 -13.38
C GLN A 5 -30.14 -28.30 -13.15
N TRP A 6 -29.17 -28.90 -13.85
CA TRP A 6 -27.81 -28.38 -13.87
C TRP A 6 -27.82 -26.98 -14.47
N PRO A 7 -27.22 -25.98 -13.80
CA PRO A 7 -27.21 -24.61 -14.30
C PRO A 7 -26.62 -24.58 -15.72
N ARG A 8 -27.23 -23.78 -16.60
CA ARG A 8 -26.73 -23.56 -17.96
C ARG A 8 -25.26 -23.14 -17.91
N TYR A 9 -24.43 -23.79 -18.73
CA TYR A 9 -23.04 -23.37 -18.91
C TYR A 9 -22.97 -21.91 -19.39
N VAL A 10 -22.23 -21.08 -18.67
CA VAL A 10 -21.99 -19.68 -19.02
C VAL A 10 -20.53 -19.54 -19.44
N SER A 11 -20.30 -19.04 -20.66
CA SER A 11 -18.94 -18.83 -21.15
C SER A 11 -18.21 -17.74 -20.35
N ILE A 12 -16.88 -17.78 -20.32
CA ILE A 12 -16.07 -16.73 -19.67
C ILE A 12 -16.31 -15.37 -20.32
N ALA A 13 -16.47 -15.32 -21.65
CA ALA A 13 -16.77 -14.09 -22.39
C ALA A 13 -18.09 -13.46 -21.93
N GLU A 14 -19.13 -14.29 -21.76
CA GLU A 14 -20.41 -13.85 -21.25
C GLU A 14 -20.33 -13.38 -19.79
N LEU A 15 -19.60 -14.10 -18.93
CA LEU A 15 -19.35 -13.68 -17.54
C LEU A 15 -18.65 -12.32 -17.47
N LYS A 16 -17.63 -12.09 -18.32
CA LYS A 16 -16.94 -10.80 -18.44
C LYS A 16 -17.89 -9.68 -18.87
N ALA A 17 -18.72 -9.93 -19.87
CA ALA A 17 -19.71 -8.95 -20.34
C ALA A 17 -20.71 -8.59 -19.24
N ARG A 18 -21.22 -9.59 -18.50
CA ARG A 18 -22.13 -9.37 -17.36
C ARG A 18 -21.43 -8.60 -16.24
N GLY A 19 -20.18 -8.93 -15.92
CA GLY A 19 -19.38 -8.24 -14.90
C GLY A 19 -19.12 -6.78 -15.25
N LYS A 20 -18.76 -6.48 -16.51
CA LYS A 20 -18.63 -5.10 -17.00
C LYS A 20 -19.92 -4.32 -16.86
N LYS A 21 -21.06 -4.90 -17.25
CA LYS A 21 -22.38 -4.26 -17.08
C LYS A 21 -22.70 -3.98 -15.60
N ALA A 22 -22.39 -4.92 -14.71
CA ALA A 22 -22.60 -4.75 -13.27
C ALA A 22 -21.71 -3.63 -12.69
N ALA A 23 -20.42 -3.58 -13.08
CA ALA A 23 -19.50 -2.53 -12.67
C ALA A 23 -19.97 -1.15 -13.16
N LEU A 24 -20.40 -1.03 -14.42
CA LEU A 24 -20.95 0.21 -14.98
C LEU A 24 -22.22 0.65 -14.23
N LYS A 25 -23.08 -0.29 -13.83
CA LYS A 25 -24.27 0.04 -13.01
C LYS A 25 -23.87 0.63 -11.65
N LEU A 26 -22.84 0.09 -11.01
CA LEU A 26 -22.33 0.62 -9.74
C LEU A 26 -21.71 2.01 -9.91
N GLN A 27 -20.96 2.23 -10.99
CA GLN A 27 -20.41 3.56 -11.30
C GLN A 27 -21.51 4.59 -11.54
N LYS A 28 -22.57 4.22 -12.28
CA LYS A 28 -23.75 5.08 -12.49
C LYS A 28 -24.50 5.40 -11.20
N SER A 29 -24.47 4.51 -10.20
CA SER A 29 -25.01 4.79 -8.86
C SER A 29 -24.13 5.69 -7.98
N GLY A 30 -23.04 6.26 -8.53
CA GLY A 30 -22.15 7.20 -7.84
C GLY A 30 -20.97 6.56 -7.11
N LYS A 31 -20.78 5.23 -7.19
CA LYS A 31 -19.62 4.57 -6.58
C LYS A 31 -18.37 4.74 -7.45
N LYS A 32 -17.32 5.33 -6.88
CA LYS A 32 -15.96 5.28 -7.46
C LYS A 32 -15.37 3.89 -7.23
N LEU A 33 -15.07 3.20 -8.33
CA LEU A 33 -14.48 1.86 -8.33
C LEU A 33 -12.99 1.96 -8.69
N HIS A 34 -12.19 1.11 -8.04
CA HIS A 34 -10.76 0.97 -8.25
C HIS A 34 -10.49 -0.48 -8.72
N PRO A 35 -10.81 -0.80 -9.99
CA PRO A 35 -10.61 -2.14 -10.51
C PRO A 35 -9.13 -2.51 -10.54
N VAL A 36 -8.83 -3.81 -10.53
CA VAL A 36 -7.47 -4.31 -10.75
C VAL A 36 -7.40 -4.96 -12.12
N ASN A 37 -6.67 -4.33 -13.03
CA ASN A 37 -6.50 -4.82 -14.38
C ASN A 37 -5.12 -5.49 -14.48
N VAL A 38 -5.13 -6.80 -14.77
CA VAL A 38 -3.92 -7.56 -15.06
C VAL A 38 -3.92 -7.91 -16.53
N GLU A 39 -2.92 -7.44 -17.26
CA GLU A 39 -2.74 -7.76 -18.68
C GLU A 39 -1.85 -9.00 -18.83
N GLY A 40 -2.28 -9.94 -19.68
CA GLY A 40 -1.52 -11.15 -19.97
C GLY A 40 -1.49 -12.17 -18.81
N ARG A 41 -0.37 -12.90 -18.71
CA ARG A 41 -0.22 -14.02 -17.77
C ARG A 41 0.41 -13.62 -16.44
N ILE A 42 1.23 -12.57 -16.42
CA ILE A 42 1.99 -12.16 -15.25
C ILE A 42 1.10 -11.28 -14.38
N ILE A 43 0.92 -11.65 -13.11
CA ILE A 43 0.07 -10.90 -12.16
C ILE A 43 0.79 -9.67 -11.63
N ALA A 44 2.08 -9.82 -11.31
CA ALA A 44 2.91 -8.78 -10.76
C ALA A 44 4.28 -8.76 -11.46
N ASN A 45 4.72 -7.57 -11.81
CA ASN A 45 5.92 -7.26 -12.57
C ASN A 45 7.04 -6.72 -11.67
N THR A 46 6.71 -5.93 -10.64
CA THR A 46 7.71 -5.34 -9.74
C THR A 46 8.10 -6.32 -8.64
N PHE A 47 9.17 -5.99 -7.90
CA PHE A 47 9.58 -6.77 -6.75
C PHE A 47 8.45 -6.86 -5.71
N TRP A 48 7.76 -5.75 -5.41
CA TRP A 48 6.71 -5.70 -4.39
C TRP A 48 5.60 -6.71 -4.65
N GLY A 49 5.00 -6.64 -5.83
CA GLY A 49 3.90 -7.54 -6.19
C GLY A 49 4.36 -9.00 -6.29
N LYS A 50 5.58 -9.25 -6.82
CA LYS A 50 6.15 -10.60 -6.88
C LYS A 50 6.40 -11.18 -5.49
N ALA A 51 7.00 -10.41 -4.59
CA ALA A 51 7.30 -10.83 -3.23
C ALA A 51 6.00 -11.08 -2.45
N TRP A 52 4.99 -10.23 -2.61
CA TRP A 52 3.67 -10.43 -2.02
C TRP A 52 3.01 -11.73 -2.52
N CYS A 53 3.00 -11.95 -3.83
CA CYS A 53 2.45 -13.18 -4.42
C CYS A 53 3.20 -14.42 -3.93
N LYS A 54 4.54 -14.37 -3.86
CA LYS A 54 5.38 -15.45 -3.33
C LYS A 54 5.08 -15.74 -1.86
N ASN A 55 4.91 -14.69 -1.05
CA ASN A 55 4.54 -14.82 0.36
C ASN A 55 3.17 -15.50 0.54
N LEU A 56 2.18 -15.15 -0.31
CA LEU A 56 0.87 -15.83 -0.33
C LEU A 56 0.98 -17.32 -0.71
N GLU A 57 1.86 -17.65 -1.65
CA GLU A 57 2.07 -19.00 -2.16
C GLU A 57 2.79 -19.91 -1.16
N PHE A 58 3.54 -19.33 -0.21
CA PHE A 58 4.17 -20.09 0.88
C PHE A 58 3.17 -20.64 1.90
N TYR A 59 1.92 -20.15 1.88
CA TYR A 59 0.88 -20.63 2.78
C TYR A 59 0.37 -21.99 2.27
N SER A 60 0.93 -23.07 2.79
CA SER A 60 0.62 -24.46 2.42
C SER A 60 -0.87 -24.77 2.38
N ASP A 61 -1.64 -24.20 3.32
CA ASP A 61 -3.08 -24.43 3.46
C ASP A 61 -3.90 -23.92 2.25
N TYR A 62 -3.27 -23.10 1.39
CA TYR A 62 -3.94 -22.32 0.36
C TYR A 62 -3.58 -22.74 -1.07
N GLU A 63 -2.54 -23.53 -1.26
CA GLU A 63 -1.95 -23.85 -2.57
C GLU A 63 -2.98 -24.32 -3.61
N ASN A 64 -3.87 -25.25 -3.22
CA ASN A 64 -4.91 -25.81 -4.09
C ASN A 64 -6.03 -24.81 -4.47
N ARG A 65 -6.12 -23.67 -3.79
CA ARG A 65 -7.17 -22.65 -3.98
C ARG A 65 -6.69 -21.45 -4.80
N LEU A 66 -5.38 -21.20 -4.81
CA LEU A 66 -4.75 -20.06 -5.48
C LEU A 66 -4.95 -20.03 -7.02
N PRO A 67 -4.85 -21.14 -7.78
CA PRO A 67 -4.96 -21.10 -9.24
C PRO A 67 -6.30 -20.53 -9.75
N ARG A 68 -7.41 -20.83 -9.06
CA ARG A 68 -8.74 -20.31 -9.42
C ARG A 68 -8.82 -18.80 -9.13
N GLY A 69 -8.21 -18.34 -8.05
CA GLY A 69 -8.09 -16.91 -7.73
C GLY A 69 -7.31 -16.15 -8.79
N ARG A 70 -6.14 -16.66 -9.21
CA ARG A 70 -5.34 -16.09 -10.32
C ARG A 70 -6.17 -15.93 -11.59
N THR A 71 -6.95 -16.96 -11.92
CA THR A 71 -7.84 -16.95 -13.10
C THR A 71 -8.93 -15.89 -12.97
N TYR A 72 -9.51 -15.71 -11.79
CA TYR A 72 -10.53 -14.69 -11.56
C TYR A 72 -9.98 -13.27 -11.71
N LEU A 73 -8.81 -13.01 -11.13
CA LEU A 73 -8.14 -11.72 -11.25
C LEU A 73 -7.81 -11.39 -12.71
N ARG A 74 -7.16 -12.31 -13.45
CA ARG A 74 -6.82 -12.12 -14.88
C ARG A 74 -8.04 -11.87 -15.77
N ASN A 75 -9.21 -12.36 -15.37
CA ASN A 75 -10.44 -12.13 -16.12
C ASN A 75 -11.12 -10.79 -15.80
N GLY A 76 -10.54 -9.97 -14.92
CA GLY A 76 -11.06 -8.67 -14.54
C GLY A 76 -12.30 -8.76 -13.67
N PHE A 77 -12.42 -9.82 -12.87
CA PHE A 77 -13.57 -10.02 -11.98
C PHE A 77 -13.43 -9.29 -10.64
N VAL A 78 -12.24 -8.80 -10.28
CA VAL A 78 -12.07 -7.89 -9.13
C VAL A 78 -12.41 -6.47 -9.60
N VAL A 79 -13.65 -6.05 -9.35
CA VAL A 79 -14.21 -4.79 -9.91
C VAL A 79 -13.91 -3.58 -9.05
N ASP A 80 -13.65 -3.77 -7.76
CA ASP A 80 -13.20 -2.74 -6.82
C ASP A 80 -12.22 -3.40 -5.85
N LEU A 81 -11.10 -2.73 -5.58
CA LEU A 81 -10.16 -3.10 -4.54
C LEU A 81 -9.64 -1.83 -3.89
N LYS A 82 -9.90 -1.71 -2.59
CA LYS A 82 -9.48 -0.61 -1.73
C LYS A 82 -8.65 -1.18 -0.58
N VAL A 83 -7.46 -0.61 -0.41
CA VAL A 83 -6.61 -0.90 0.73
C VAL A 83 -6.72 0.28 1.67
N VAL A 84 -7.13 0.01 2.90
CA VAL A 84 -7.21 0.98 3.99
C VAL A 84 -6.45 0.44 5.20
N ALA A 85 -6.31 1.25 6.25
CA ALA A 85 -5.58 0.88 7.46
C ALA A 85 -6.09 -0.46 8.05
N GLY A 86 -5.24 -1.49 8.03
CA GLY A 86 -5.55 -2.82 8.57
C GLY A 86 -6.61 -3.62 7.81
N LYS A 87 -7.07 -3.17 6.64
CA LYS A 87 -8.21 -3.79 5.97
C LYS A 87 -8.14 -3.64 4.45
N ILE A 88 -8.49 -4.70 3.74
CA ILE A 88 -8.73 -4.68 2.30
C ILE A 88 -10.22 -4.92 2.07
N GLU A 89 -10.84 -4.03 1.33
CA GLU A 89 -12.24 -4.11 0.93
C GLU A 89 -12.31 -4.26 -0.58
N ALA A 90 -13.07 -5.25 -1.05
CA ALA A 90 -13.17 -5.52 -2.47
C ALA A 90 -14.55 -5.99 -2.90
N LEU A 91 -14.86 -5.72 -4.17
CA LEU A 91 -16.02 -6.24 -4.86
C LEU A 91 -15.53 -7.19 -5.94
N VAL A 92 -16.05 -8.43 -5.92
CA VAL A 92 -15.68 -9.47 -6.87
C VAL A 92 -16.91 -9.99 -7.59
N TRP A 93 -16.86 -9.97 -8.92
CA TRP A 93 -17.90 -10.50 -9.78
C TRP A 93 -17.82 -12.03 -9.88
N GLY A 94 -18.92 -12.70 -9.60
CA GLY A 94 -19.09 -14.14 -9.80
C GLY A 94 -20.45 -14.44 -10.43
N SER A 95 -21.22 -15.36 -9.83
CA SER A 95 -22.65 -15.51 -10.17
C SER A 95 -23.47 -14.27 -9.79
N SER A 96 -23.03 -13.54 -8.78
CA SER A 96 -23.51 -12.22 -8.36
C SER A 96 -22.31 -11.37 -7.93
N MET A 97 -22.57 -10.14 -7.47
CA MET A 97 -21.53 -9.33 -6.84
C MET A 97 -21.30 -9.81 -5.42
N TYR A 98 -20.05 -10.13 -5.09
CA TYR A 98 -19.65 -10.55 -3.75
C TYR A 98 -18.78 -9.50 -3.08
N ASN A 99 -19.03 -9.28 -1.79
CA ASN A 99 -18.19 -8.45 -0.94
C ASN A 99 -17.10 -9.33 -0.35
N VAL A 100 -15.85 -8.90 -0.50
CA VAL A 100 -14.68 -9.52 0.10
C VAL A 100 -14.06 -8.54 1.08
N GLU A 101 -13.79 -9.03 2.28
CA GLU A 101 -13.14 -8.28 3.34
C GLU A 101 -11.98 -9.10 3.89
N ILE A 102 -10.80 -8.48 3.94
CA ILE A 102 -9.59 -9.10 4.48
C ILE A 102 -9.05 -8.16 5.55
N ALA A 103 -9.14 -8.56 6.81
CA ALA A 103 -8.57 -7.80 7.92
C ALA A 103 -7.15 -8.30 8.21
N ILE A 104 -6.22 -7.36 8.36
CA ILE A 104 -4.81 -7.62 8.62
C ILE A 104 -4.44 -6.96 9.94
N LYS A 105 -3.84 -7.74 10.85
CA LYS A 105 -3.37 -7.20 12.13
C LYS A 105 -2.32 -6.08 11.88
N PRO A 106 -2.34 -4.99 12.67
CA PRO A 106 -1.28 -4.00 12.65
C PRO A 106 0.08 -4.63 12.95
N LEU A 107 1.15 -4.09 12.35
CA LEU A 107 2.50 -4.52 12.73
C LEU A 107 2.81 -4.06 14.17
N THR A 108 3.42 -4.94 14.96
CA THR A 108 3.83 -4.56 16.31
C THR A 108 4.93 -3.51 16.28
N LYS A 109 4.90 -2.56 17.23
CA LYS A 109 5.95 -1.52 17.35
C LYS A 109 7.36 -2.11 17.49
N LYS A 110 7.49 -3.27 18.14
CA LYS A 110 8.77 -3.99 18.29
C LYS A 110 9.30 -4.45 16.93
N LYS A 111 8.48 -5.12 16.12
CA LYS A 111 8.87 -5.53 14.76
C LYS A 111 9.18 -4.32 13.89
N TRP A 112 8.37 -3.26 13.97
CA TRP A 112 8.60 -2.04 13.19
C TRP A 112 9.95 -1.38 13.49
N ARG A 113 10.29 -1.22 14.77
CA ARG A 113 11.61 -0.69 15.18
C ARG A 113 12.77 -1.57 14.70
N ALA A 114 12.59 -2.89 14.72
CA ALA A 114 13.60 -3.82 14.21
C ALA A 114 13.82 -3.64 12.70
N ILE A 115 12.74 -3.52 11.92
CA ILE A 115 12.82 -3.24 10.46
C ILE A 115 13.56 -1.91 10.22
N ILE A 116 13.22 -0.85 10.94
CA ILE A 116 13.90 0.45 10.81
C ILE A 116 15.39 0.32 11.13
N ALA A 117 15.73 -0.29 12.27
CA ALA A 117 17.11 -0.46 12.70
C ALA A 117 17.93 -1.29 11.70
N GLU A 118 17.34 -2.36 11.14
CA GLU A 118 18.00 -3.21 10.17
C GLU A 118 18.14 -2.54 8.79
N SER A 119 17.24 -1.61 8.46
CA SER A 119 17.29 -0.82 7.23
C SER A 119 18.25 0.37 7.33
N SER A 120 18.52 0.86 8.54
CA SER A 120 19.46 1.96 8.79
C SER A 120 20.85 1.64 8.25
N GLY A 121 21.46 2.58 7.51
CA GLY A 121 22.78 2.39 6.89
C GLY A 121 22.81 1.47 5.66
N LYS A 122 21.66 0.91 5.22
CA LYS A 122 21.54 0.12 3.98
C LYS A 122 20.78 0.85 2.87
N ILE A 123 20.57 2.15 3.07
CA ILE A 123 19.80 2.99 2.16
C ILE A 123 20.75 3.73 1.25
N ASP A 124 20.88 3.20 0.04
CA ASP A 124 21.86 3.65 -0.95
C ASP A 124 21.54 5.07 -1.46
N SER A 125 20.25 5.43 -1.51
CA SER A 125 19.81 6.73 -2.01
C SER A 125 18.47 7.18 -1.42
N LEU A 126 18.46 8.37 -0.82
CA LEU A 126 17.25 9.06 -0.39
C LEU A 126 16.31 9.36 -1.59
N LEU A 127 16.87 9.62 -2.78
CA LEU A 127 16.08 9.90 -3.98
C LEU A 127 15.33 8.66 -4.47
N GLU A 128 15.96 7.48 -4.43
CA GLU A 128 15.29 6.22 -4.76
C GLU A 128 14.15 5.97 -3.77
N LEU A 129 14.40 6.21 -2.49
CA LEU A 129 13.40 6.10 -1.44
C LEU A 129 12.22 7.07 -1.61
N LEU A 130 12.48 8.34 -1.99
CA LEU A 130 11.45 9.34 -2.32
C LEU A 130 10.65 8.95 -3.59
N GLN A 131 11.26 8.20 -4.50
CA GLN A 131 10.59 7.63 -5.68
C GLN A 131 9.90 6.28 -5.39
N GLY A 132 9.89 5.80 -4.14
CA GLY A 132 9.34 4.49 -3.77
C GLY A 132 10.14 3.30 -4.30
N LYS A 133 11.35 3.54 -4.82
CA LYS A 133 12.31 2.53 -5.25
C LYS A 133 13.25 2.27 -4.08
N PHE A 134 13.06 1.15 -3.39
CA PHE A 134 13.99 0.77 -2.33
C PHE A 134 15.11 -0.07 -2.94
N SER A 135 16.32 0.05 -2.39
CA SER A 135 17.43 -0.83 -2.77
C SER A 135 17.07 -2.30 -2.51
N LYS A 136 17.72 -3.22 -3.23
CA LYS A 136 17.46 -4.66 -3.11
C LYS A 136 17.57 -5.15 -1.67
N ASN A 137 18.56 -4.65 -0.92
CA ASN A 137 18.80 -5.03 0.47
C ASN A 137 17.64 -4.62 1.39
N ILE A 138 17.12 -3.39 1.24
CA ILE A 138 15.96 -2.93 2.01
C ILE A 138 14.71 -3.73 1.63
N MET A 139 14.55 -4.00 0.33
CA MET A 139 13.43 -4.80 -0.16
C MET A 139 13.41 -6.20 0.44
N GLU A 140 14.57 -6.84 0.59
CA GLU A 140 14.69 -8.15 1.25
C GLU A 140 14.29 -8.07 2.74
N ILE A 141 14.69 -7.03 3.47
CA ILE A 141 14.31 -6.82 4.88
C ILE A 141 12.80 -6.60 5.00
N ILE A 142 12.25 -5.67 4.21
CA ILE A 142 10.84 -5.28 4.30
C ILE A 142 9.93 -6.43 3.88
N THR A 143 10.33 -7.23 2.90
CA THR A 143 9.52 -8.36 2.40
C THR A 143 9.88 -9.70 3.04
N HIS A 144 10.75 -9.70 4.05
CA HIS A 144 11.12 -10.91 4.78
C HIS A 144 9.87 -11.57 5.39
N HIS A 145 9.73 -12.89 5.21
CA HIS A 145 8.52 -13.62 5.53
C HIS A 145 8.15 -13.59 7.03
N GLU A 146 9.14 -13.54 7.93
CA GLU A 146 8.90 -13.62 9.38
C GLU A 146 8.98 -12.26 10.10
N SER A 147 9.95 -11.44 9.70
CA SER A 147 10.33 -10.19 10.36
C SER A 147 9.88 -8.95 9.60
N GLY A 148 9.50 -9.08 8.33
CA GLY A 148 9.11 -7.97 7.47
C GLY A 148 7.68 -7.48 7.66
N LEU A 149 7.22 -6.71 6.68
CA LEU A 149 5.89 -6.13 6.62
C LEU A 149 4.81 -7.12 6.18
N PHE A 150 5.17 -8.17 5.46
CA PHE A 150 4.15 -9.11 5.00
C PHE A 150 3.48 -9.83 6.18
N PRO A 151 2.14 -9.92 6.18
CA PRO A 151 1.41 -10.50 7.29
C PRO A 151 1.62 -12.01 7.34
N HIS A 152 1.69 -12.59 8.53
CA HIS A 152 1.64 -14.05 8.67
C HIS A 152 0.19 -14.55 8.52
N PRO A 153 -0.12 -15.81 8.10
CA PRO A 153 -1.50 -16.30 7.99
C PRO A 153 -2.36 -16.09 9.25
N LYS A 154 -1.75 -16.23 10.44
CA LYS A 154 -2.38 -15.97 11.75
C LYS A 154 -2.72 -14.50 12.02
N GLU A 155 -2.22 -13.59 11.20
CA GLU A 155 -2.48 -12.15 11.22
C GLU A 155 -3.56 -11.75 10.21
N ILE A 156 -4.05 -12.69 9.39
CA ILE A 156 -5.03 -12.44 8.33
C ILE A 156 -6.36 -13.08 8.70
N LYS A 157 -7.43 -12.30 8.67
CA LYS A 157 -8.81 -12.78 8.76
C LYS A 157 -9.50 -12.57 7.42
N LEU A 158 -10.08 -13.64 6.88
CA LEU A 158 -10.70 -13.67 5.56
C LEU A 158 -12.22 -13.73 5.69
N SER A 159 -12.92 -12.91 4.91
CA SER A 159 -14.38 -12.93 4.83
C SER A 159 -14.83 -12.70 3.38
N CYS A 160 -15.82 -13.45 2.94
CA CYS A 160 -16.42 -13.29 1.62
C CYS A 160 -17.91 -13.64 1.68
N SER A 161 -18.76 -12.80 1.10
CA SER A 161 -20.22 -13.00 1.08
C SER A 161 -20.68 -14.09 0.10
N CYS A 162 -19.79 -14.97 -0.35
CA CYS A 162 -20.11 -16.01 -1.32
C CYS A 162 -20.57 -17.30 -0.62
N PRO A 163 -21.36 -18.15 -1.27
CA PRO A 163 -21.88 -19.38 -0.65
C PRO A 163 -20.83 -20.48 -0.48
N ASP A 164 -19.56 -20.22 -0.81
CA ASP A 164 -18.45 -21.16 -0.61
C ASP A 164 -18.05 -21.15 0.87
N SER A 165 -18.15 -22.30 1.54
CA SER A 165 -17.82 -22.46 2.95
C SER A 165 -16.31 -22.61 3.21
N ALA A 166 -15.48 -22.56 2.17
CA ALA A 166 -14.03 -22.57 2.32
C ALA A 166 -13.55 -21.28 3.02
N TYR A 167 -12.65 -21.44 4.00
CA TYR A 167 -12.00 -20.31 4.68
C TYR A 167 -11.37 -19.31 3.69
N MET A 168 -10.75 -19.84 2.62
CA MET A 168 -10.27 -19.06 1.50
C MET A 168 -10.91 -19.53 0.19
N CYS A 169 -11.95 -18.83 -0.22
CA CYS A 169 -12.58 -19.06 -1.52
C CYS A 169 -11.76 -18.44 -2.66
N LYS A 170 -12.12 -18.75 -3.91
CA LYS A 170 -11.47 -18.18 -5.10
C LYS A 170 -11.56 -16.65 -5.18
N HIS A 171 -12.60 -16.03 -4.61
CA HIS A 171 -12.76 -14.57 -4.63
C HIS A 171 -11.74 -13.90 -3.69
N VAL A 172 -11.58 -14.45 -2.48
CA VAL A 172 -10.55 -14.00 -1.53
C VAL A 172 -9.16 -14.15 -2.16
N ALA A 173 -8.88 -15.31 -2.76
CA ALA A 173 -7.60 -15.52 -3.45
C ALA A 173 -7.39 -14.51 -4.60
N ALA A 174 -8.43 -14.20 -5.38
CA ALA A 174 -8.35 -13.19 -6.44
C ALA A 174 -8.03 -11.79 -5.89
N VAL A 175 -8.61 -11.42 -4.74
CA VAL A 175 -8.32 -10.14 -4.06
C VAL A 175 -6.89 -10.11 -3.53
N LEU A 176 -6.41 -11.18 -2.91
CA LEU A 176 -5.03 -11.28 -2.42
C LEU A 176 -4.00 -11.14 -3.56
N TYR A 177 -4.22 -11.80 -4.70
CA TYR A 177 -3.40 -11.55 -5.90
C TYR A 177 -3.57 -10.12 -6.44
N GLY A 178 -4.78 -9.56 -6.35
CA GLY A 178 -5.09 -8.20 -6.76
C GLY A 178 -4.33 -7.15 -5.96
N VAL A 179 -4.10 -7.40 -4.66
CA VAL A 179 -3.20 -6.58 -3.83
C VAL A 179 -1.79 -6.62 -4.38
N GLY A 180 -1.27 -7.80 -4.75
CA GLY A 180 0.05 -7.92 -5.38
C GLY A 180 0.17 -7.08 -6.65
N ALA A 181 -0.83 -7.13 -7.52
CA ALA A 181 -0.87 -6.30 -8.72
C ALA A 181 -1.01 -4.79 -8.40
N ARG A 182 -1.70 -4.42 -7.30
CA ARG A 182 -1.81 -3.02 -6.87
C ARG A 182 -0.50 -2.49 -6.31
N LEU A 183 0.24 -3.32 -5.57
CA LEU A 183 1.55 -2.95 -4.99
C LEU A 183 2.61 -2.63 -6.05
N ASP A 184 2.45 -3.10 -7.29
CA ASP A 184 3.30 -2.68 -8.40
C ASP A 184 3.14 -1.21 -8.77
N LEU A 185 1.97 -0.63 -8.46
CA LEU A 185 1.63 0.76 -8.79
C LEU A 185 1.66 1.67 -7.55
N GLU A 186 1.23 1.14 -6.41
CA GLU A 186 1.02 1.87 -5.15
C GLU A 186 1.66 1.11 -3.97
N PRO A 187 3.00 0.98 -3.90
CA PRO A 187 3.70 0.22 -2.85
C PRO A 187 3.46 0.76 -1.43
N GLU A 188 3.18 2.07 -1.29
CA GLU A 188 2.84 2.73 -0.03
C GLU A 188 1.60 2.12 0.64
N THR A 189 0.71 1.49 -0.14
CA THR A 189 -0.49 0.83 0.40
C THR A 189 -0.16 -0.31 1.36
N LEU A 190 1.01 -0.94 1.25
CA LEU A 190 1.45 -1.95 2.21
C LEU A 190 1.69 -1.35 3.61
N PHE A 191 2.28 -0.15 3.66
CA PHE A 191 2.55 0.55 4.92
C PHE A 191 1.25 0.99 5.57
N ILE A 192 0.31 1.52 4.77
CA ILE A 192 -1.05 1.85 5.21
C ILE A 192 -1.72 0.59 5.78
N LEU A 193 -1.69 -0.52 5.03
CA LEU A 193 -2.29 -1.79 5.43
C LEU A 193 -1.71 -2.31 6.75
N ARG A 194 -0.40 -2.17 6.95
CA ARG A 194 0.30 -2.57 8.19
C ARG A 194 0.29 -1.51 9.28
N GLN A 195 -0.32 -0.36 9.03
CA GLN A 195 -0.48 0.76 9.96
C GLN A 195 0.86 1.27 10.50
N VAL A 196 1.83 1.38 9.59
CA VAL A 196 3.15 1.93 9.86
C VAL A 196 3.41 3.10 8.93
N ASP A 197 4.28 4.00 9.37
CA ASP A 197 4.61 5.22 8.63
C ASP A 197 5.93 5.03 7.90
N TYR A 198 5.88 4.94 6.57
CA TYR A 198 7.07 4.76 5.75
C TYR A 198 8.05 5.94 5.87
N THR A 199 7.59 7.14 6.27
CA THR A 199 8.47 8.30 6.47
C THR A 199 9.52 8.06 7.56
N GLN A 200 9.25 7.15 8.51
CA GLN A 200 10.23 6.75 9.53
C GLN A 200 11.40 5.94 8.94
N LEU A 201 11.18 5.18 7.86
CA LEU A 201 12.28 4.56 7.11
C LEU A 201 13.10 5.61 6.37
N ILE A 202 12.44 6.65 5.85
CA ILE A 202 13.10 7.78 5.18
C ILE A 202 13.95 8.57 6.15
N ALA A 203 13.43 8.87 7.34
CA ALA A 203 14.20 9.54 8.38
C ALA A 203 15.43 8.72 8.81
N ALA A 204 15.29 7.40 8.96
CA ALA A 204 16.41 6.52 9.27
C ALA A 204 17.43 6.37 8.12
N ALA A 205 17.03 6.60 6.88
CA ALA A 205 17.95 6.75 5.74
C ALA A 205 18.74 8.06 5.84
N GLY A 206 18.02 9.14 6.13
CA GLY A 206 18.54 10.50 6.17
C GLY A 206 19.51 10.74 7.32
N SER A 207 19.43 9.99 8.42
CA SER A 207 20.44 10.07 9.49
C SER A 207 21.82 9.57 9.06
N VAL A 208 21.94 8.91 7.90
CA VAL A 208 23.25 8.65 7.28
C VAL A 208 23.82 9.95 6.69
N ALA A 209 22.98 10.90 6.24
CA ALA A 209 23.44 12.25 5.91
C ALA A 209 23.91 13.01 7.15
N ASP A 210 23.29 12.79 8.32
CA ASP A 210 23.82 13.31 9.59
C ASP A 210 25.15 12.65 9.97
N LEU A 211 25.36 11.36 9.67
CA LEU A 211 26.67 10.70 9.84
C LEU A 211 27.72 11.21 8.83
N VAL A 212 27.32 11.61 7.62
CA VAL A 212 28.22 12.27 6.66
C VAL A 212 28.57 13.68 7.13
N LEU A 213 27.65 14.39 7.79
CA LEU A 213 27.92 15.68 8.43
C LEU A 213 28.84 15.52 9.65
N ASP A 214 28.71 14.43 10.41
CA ASP A 214 29.57 14.13 11.56
C ASP A 214 30.99 13.72 11.14
N VAL A 215 31.13 12.96 10.04
CA VAL A 215 32.43 12.65 9.41
C VAL A 215 33.06 13.88 8.74
N GLN A 216 32.25 14.81 8.21
CA GLN A 216 32.73 16.12 7.75
C GLN A 216 33.17 17.03 8.90
N SER A 217 32.68 16.83 10.12
CA SER A 217 33.13 17.61 11.29
C SER A 217 34.54 17.23 11.76
N GLU A 218 34.96 15.97 11.58
CA GLU A 218 36.34 15.54 11.85
C GLU A 218 37.30 15.80 10.66
N THR A 219 36.77 16.05 9.46
CA THR A 219 37.57 16.41 8.27
C THR A 219 37.42 17.88 7.84
N ALA A 220 36.89 18.74 8.73
CA ALA A 220 36.75 20.19 8.54
C ALA A 220 38.09 20.96 8.64
N LEU A 221 39.14 20.45 7.99
CA LEU A 221 40.33 21.20 7.60
C LEU A 221 40.50 21.12 6.07
N ALA A 222 39.55 21.70 5.33
CA ALA A 222 39.76 22.21 3.97
C ALA A 222 38.48 22.93 3.47
N ASP A 223 38.19 24.07 4.07
CA ASP A 223 37.01 24.92 3.79
C ASP A 223 37.06 25.67 2.45
N ALA A 224 37.91 25.23 1.50
CA ALA A 224 38.30 26.05 0.35
C ALA A 224 37.85 25.53 -1.03
N ASP A 225 37.16 24.39 -1.15
CA ASP A 225 36.89 23.80 -2.48
C ASP A 225 35.47 23.25 -2.71
N LEU A 226 34.46 23.69 -1.95
CA LEU A 226 33.07 23.28 -2.19
C LEU A 226 32.27 24.27 -3.06
N SER A 227 32.74 25.51 -3.21
CA SER A 227 32.12 26.52 -4.09
C SER A 227 32.34 26.20 -5.58
N SER A 228 33.42 25.50 -5.91
CA SER A 228 33.78 25.12 -7.29
C SER A 228 32.92 23.98 -7.84
N LEU A 229 32.36 23.13 -6.97
CA LEU A 229 31.68 21.90 -7.37
C LEU A 229 30.18 22.07 -7.66
N PHE A 230 29.51 23.03 -7.02
CA PHE A 230 28.04 23.14 -7.07
C PHE A 230 27.48 24.39 -7.75
N GLY A 231 28.28 25.40 -8.10
CA GLY A 231 27.82 26.52 -8.94
C GLY A 231 26.54 27.22 -8.45
N ILE A 232 26.32 27.27 -7.14
CA ILE A 232 25.20 27.97 -6.52
C ILE A 232 25.79 29.07 -5.63
N ASP A 233 25.66 30.32 -6.04
CA ASP A 233 25.98 31.48 -5.21
C ASP A 233 24.93 31.64 -4.10
N ILE A 234 25.23 31.15 -2.90
CA ILE A 234 24.37 31.26 -1.69
C ILE A 234 24.57 32.63 -1.03
N GLU A 235 24.44 33.74 -1.77
CA GLU A 235 24.56 35.10 -1.21
C GLU A 235 23.26 35.92 -1.16
N GLU A 236 22.14 35.47 -1.76
CA GLU A 236 20.90 36.28 -1.79
C GLU A 236 19.81 35.90 -0.76
N MET A 237 20.16 35.46 0.45
CA MET A 237 19.17 35.31 1.55
C MET A 237 19.55 36.00 2.86
N LYS A 238 20.23 37.15 2.80
CA LYS A 238 20.36 38.07 3.94
C LYS A 238 19.65 39.40 3.68
N GLN A 239 18.34 39.46 3.91
CA GLN A 239 17.68 40.73 4.25
C GLN A 239 16.87 40.63 5.55
N LYS A 240 17.11 41.64 6.41
CA LYS A 240 16.83 41.77 7.84
C LYS A 240 15.33 41.80 8.22
N PRO A 241 14.98 41.49 9.48
CA PRO A 241 13.60 41.58 9.96
C PRO A 241 13.17 43.05 10.16
N ALA A 242 12.00 43.40 9.61
CA ALA A 242 11.36 44.70 9.81
C ALA A 242 10.52 44.74 11.10
N LYS A 243 10.61 45.85 11.83
CA LYS A 243 10.00 46.10 13.14
C LYS A 243 8.46 46.30 13.08
N THR A 244 7.86 45.98 14.22
CA THR A 244 6.46 45.93 14.66
C THR A 244 5.60 47.20 14.43
N LYS A 245 4.29 47.01 14.17
CA LYS A 245 3.22 47.93 14.59
C LYS A 245 2.07 47.16 15.26
N ARG A 246 1.83 47.45 16.54
CA ARG A 246 0.69 46.98 17.34
C ARG A 246 -0.62 47.56 16.76
N LYS A 247 -1.66 46.73 16.66
CA LYS A 247 -3.06 47.19 16.49
C LYS A 247 -3.95 46.54 17.56
N ASN A 248 -4.87 47.37 18.05
CA ASN A 248 -5.66 47.21 19.27
C ASN A 248 -6.64 46.04 19.26
N ALA A 249 -6.92 45.52 20.47
CA ALA A 249 -7.91 44.50 20.77
C ALA A 249 -9.36 45.00 20.60
N PRO A 250 -10.31 44.16 20.15
CA PRO A 250 -11.74 44.47 20.19
C PRO A 250 -12.33 44.23 21.58
N LYS A 251 -13.26 45.12 21.97
CA LYS A 251 -13.99 45.14 23.24
C LYS A 251 -15.06 44.03 23.32
N GLU A 252 -15.19 43.43 24.50
CA GLU A 252 -16.29 42.55 24.91
C GLU A 252 -17.65 43.26 24.85
N VAL A 253 -18.65 42.60 24.26
CA VAL A 253 -20.06 43.01 24.32
C VAL A 253 -20.75 42.18 25.41
N LYS A 254 -21.13 42.85 26.49
CA LYS A 254 -21.99 42.31 27.55
C LYS A 254 -23.39 42.08 26.99
N ASN A 255 -23.87 40.84 27.03
CA ASN A 255 -25.28 40.53 26.82
C ASN A 255 -26.01 40.55 28.16
N ARG A 256 -26.99 41.45 28.30
CA ARG A 256 -27.82 41.66 29.49
C ARG A 256 -29.21 41.11 29.20
N LEU A 257 -29.64 40.12 29.98
CA LEU A 257 -31.02 39.62 30.11
C LEU A 257 -31.98 40.78 30.41
N ILE A 258 -33.14 40.84 29.73
CA ILE A 258 -34.43 41.32 30.26
C ILE A 258 -35.60 40.65 29.49
N LEU A 259 -36.49 40.02 30.28
CA LEU A 259 -37.89 39.57 30.07
C LEU A 259 -38.20 38.45 29.08
#